data_AF-A0A1S8N4U4-F1
#
_entry.id   AF-A0A1S8N4U4-F1
#
_cell.length_a   1.000
_cell.length_b   1.000
_cell.length_c   1.000
_cell.angle_alpha   90.00
_cell.angle_beta   90.00
_cell.angle_gamma   90.00
#
_symmetry.space_group_name_H-M   'P 1'
#
loop_
_entity.id
_entity.type
_entity.pdbx_description
1 polymer ?
#
loop_
_entity_poly.entity_id
_entity_poly.type
_entity_poly.pdbx_seq_one_letter_code
_entity_poly.pdbx_strand_id
1 'polypeptide(L)'
;MSNEPYNEYLLVMPSGNCKGFNDIEGVKSYINNYYERRLDDVFHKDGYNDATEMGGDECRLNVFTQLGVEEGKCEIYKTEEFINIINEEMTFEEDRAEIVSKLSEAKIDFNIYDYGLDELLAHIQEVEYMEDFGDKVRG
;
A
#
# COMPACT_ATOMS: atom_id res chain seq x y z
N MET A 1 -5.28 23.64 -15.77
CA MET A 1 -5.59 23.68 -14.33
C MET A 1 -4.44 22.96 -13.66
N SER A 2 -3.91 23.49 -12.57
CA SER A 2 -2.89 22.78 -11.78
C SER A 2 -3.59 21.58 -11.17
N ASN A 3 -3.37 20.37 -11.70
CA ASN A 3 -3.89 19.14 -11.12
C ASN A 3 -2.98 18.75 -9.96
N GLU A 4 -2.90 19.63 -8.96
CA GLU A 4 -2.20 19.31 -7.72
C GLU A 4 -3.02 18.27 -6.97
N PRO A 5 -2.43 17.10 -6.66
CA PRO A 5 -3.15 16.08 -5.91
C PRO A 5 -3.48 16.60 -4.51
N TYR A 6 -4.69 16.30 -4.02
CA TYR A 6 -5.06 16.65 -2.64
C TYR A 6 -4.19 15.91 -1.62
N ASN A 7 -3.80 14.68 -1.94
CA ASN A 7 -3.02 13.80 -1.09
C ASN A 7 -1.57 13.73 -1.58
N GLU A 8 -0.59 13.93 -0.70
CA GLU A 8 0.84 13.84 -1.04
C GLU A 8 1.27 12.39 -1.39
N TYR A 9 0.74 11.42 -0.65
CA TYR A 9 1.08 9.99 -0.77
C TYR A 9 -0.13 9.18 -1.19
N LEU A 10 0.12 8.19 -2.05
CA LEU A 10 -0.84 7.19 -2.49
C LEU A 10 -0.37 5.83 -1.99
N LEU A 11 -1.20 5.19 -1.16
CA LEU A 11 -1.03 3.80 -0.74
C LEU A 11 -1.79 2.89 -1.69
N VAL A 12 -1.11 1.92 -2.28
CA VAL A 12 -1.70 0.82 -3.05
C VAL A 12 -1.68 -0.43 -2.18
N MET A 13 -2.86 -0.94 -1.87
CA MET A 13 -3.02 -2.20 -1.15
C MET A 13 -2.75 -3.38 -2.10
N PRO A 14 -2.41 -4.58 -1.58
CA PRO A 14 -2.19 -5.75 -2.44
C PRO A 14 -3.40 -6.11 -3.32
N SER A 15 -4.60 -5.79 -2.84
CA SER A 15 -5.86 -5.93 -3.59
C SER A 15 -6.04 -4.91 -4.73
N GLY A 16 -5.07 -4.03 -4.97
CA GLY A 16 -5.12 -2.93 -5.93
C GLY A 16 -5.87 -1.69 -5.44
N ASN A 17 -6.53 -1.76 -4.28
CA ASN A 17 -7.29 -0.63 -3.74
C ASN A 17 -6.34 0.48 -3.28
N CYS A 18 -6.65 1.71 -3.65
CA CYS A 18 -5.83 2.86 -3.36
C CYS A 18 -6.40 3.70 -2.23
N LYS A 19 -5.51 4.37 -1.50
CA LYS A 19 -5.87 5.32 -0.46
C LYS A 19 -4.89 6.48 -0.38
N GLY A 20 -5.42 7.70 -0.33
CA GLY A 20 -4.62 8.92 -0.22
C GLY A 20 -4.29 9.29 1.22
N PHE A 21 -3.10 9.85 1.42
CA PHE A 21 -2.62 10.40 2.69
C PHE A 21 -1.83 11.69 2.44
N ASN A 22 -1.84 12.60 3.42
CA ASN A 22 -1.04 13.82 3.37
C ASN A 22 0.30 13.69 4.08
N ASP A 23 0.52 12.61 4.82
CA ASP A 23 1.73 12.38 5.59
C ASP A 23 2.10 10.89 5.59
N ILE A 24 3.40 10.62 5.53
CA ILE A 24 3.94 9.26 5.46
C ILE A 24 3.69 8.45 6.74
N GLU A 25 3.62 9.12 7.89
CA GLU A 25 3.38 8.47 9.20
C GLU A 25 1.95 7.91 9.29
N GLY A 26 0.99 8.60 8.68
CA GLY A 26 -0.38 8.14 8.48
C GLY A 26 -0.43 6.89 7.60
N VAL A 27 0.37 6.84 6.53
CA VAL A 27 0.47 5.66 5.67
C VAL A 27 1.03 4.47 6.45
N LYS A 28 2.16 4.65 7.15
CA LYS A 28 2.78 3.62 7.99
C LYS A 28 1.82 3.09 9.05
N SER A 29 1.13 3.98 9.75
CA SER A 29 0.13 3.62 10.76
C SER A 29 -1.00 2.81 10.16
N TYR A 30 -1.45 3.14 8.95
CA TYR A 30 -2.49 2.39 8.26
C TYR A 30 -2.04 0.98 7.86
N ILE A 31 -0.84 0.86 7.29
CA ILE A 31 -0.23 -0.42 6.90
C ILE A 31 -0.05 -1.32 8.13
N ASN A 32 0.49 -0.78 9.22
CA ASN A 32 0.64 -1.52 10.48
C ASN A 32 -0.71 -2.05 10.97
N ASN A 33 -1.73 -1.19 11.02
CA ASN A 33 -3.08 -1.63 11.42
C ASN A 33 -3.68 -2.69 10.49
N TYR A 34 -3.42 -2.63 9.19
CA TYR A 34 -3.86 -3.64 8.24
C TYR A 34 -3.24 -5.00 8.55
N TYR A 35 -1.92 -5.04 8.74
CA TYR A 35 -1.19 -6.27 9.04
C TYR A 35 -1.55 -6.85 10.42
N GLU A 36 -1.72 -6.00 11.44
CA GLU A 36 -2.17 -6.41 12.77
C GLU A 36 -3.56 -7.06 12.75
N ARG A 37 -4.51 -6.50 11.99
CA ARG A 37 -5.83 -7.10 11.83
C ARG A 37 -5.78 -8.44 11.10
N ARG A 38 -4.94 -8.56 10.07
CA ARG A 38 -4.75 -9.83 9.35
C ARG A 38 -4.13 -10.90 10.25
N LEU A 39 -3.20 -10.50 11.11
CA LEU A 39 -2.60 -11.38 12.11
C LEU A 39 -3.65 -11.89 13.09
N ASP A 40 -4.48 -11.00 13.65
CA ASP A 40 -5.60 -11.40 14.52
C ASP A 40 -6.55 -12.37 13.81
N ASP A 41 -6.89 -12.13 12.54
CA ASP A 41 -7.76 -13.01 11.75
C ASP A 41 -7.16 -14.42 11.57
N VAL A 42 -5.86 -14.53 11.32
CA VAL A 42 -5.14 -15.81 11.19
C VAL A 42 -5.14 -16.56 12.52
N PHE A 43 -4.83 -15.89 13.63
CA PHE A 43 -4.84 -16.48 14.97
C PHE A 43 -6.24 -16.98 15.38
N HIS A 44 -7.29 -16.23 15.04
CA HIS A 44 -8.67 -16.61 15.37
C HIS A 44 -9.22 -17.74 14.47
N LYS A 45 -8.76 -17.87 13.22
CA LYS A 45 -9.24 -18.91 12.29
C LYS A 45 -8.63 -20.29 12.55
N ASP A 46 -7.33 -20.35 12.85
CA ASP A 46 -6.60 -21.63 12.94
C ASP A 46 -6.55 -22.23 14.35
N GLY A 47 -7.25 -21.64 15.32
CA GLY A 47 -7.30 -22.18 16.68
C GLY A 47 -5.93 -22.22 17.37
N TYR A 48 -5.01 -21.32 16.99
CA TYR A 48 -3.78 -21.08 17.73
C TYR A 48 -4.12 -20.40 19.06
N ASN A 49 -4.46 -21.23 20.06
CA ASN A 49 -4.28 -20.85 21.44
C ASN A 49 -2.78 -20.61 21.66
N ASP A 50 -2.47 -19.44 22.21
CA ASP A 50 -1.15 -18.98 22.64
C ASP A 50 -0.18 -18.48 21.56
N ALA A 51 -0.50 -17.29 21.03
CA ALA A 51 0.52 -16.31 20.62
C ALA A 51 1.47 -15.88 21.77
N THR A 52 1.33 -16.46 22.98
CA THR A 52 2.19 -16.22 24.13
C THR A 52 3.37 -17.22 24.24
N GLU A 53 3.34 -18.37 23.53
CA GLU A 53 4.36 -19.42 23.64
C GLU A 53 5.45 -19.39 22.55
N MET A 54 5.21 -18.76 21.40
CA MET A 54 6.23 -18.52 20.38
C MET A 54 6.56 -17.02 20.40
N GLY A 55 7.81 -16.65 20.70
CA GLY A 55 8.24 -15.26 20.84
C GLY A 55 7.62 -14.36 19.78
N GLY A 56 6.83 -13.37 20.23
CA GLY A 56 5.83 -12.67 19.41
C GLY A 56 6.32 -11.98 18.13
N ASP A 57 7.64 -11.86 17.96
CA ASP A 57 8.28 -11.26 16.79
C ASP A 57 8.45 -12.28 15.64
N GLU A 58 8.76 -13.55 15.91
CA GLU A 58 8.93 -14.57 14.85
C GLU A 58 7.60 -14.96 14.20
N CYS A 59 6.52 -15.01 14.99
CA CYS A 59 5.19 -15.31 14.47
C CYS A 59 4.67 -14.18 13.58
N ARG A 60 4.88 -12.92 14.00
CA ARG A 60 4.58 -11.72 13.21
C ARG A 60 5.33 -11.72 11.89
N LEU A 61 6.65 -11.96 11.92
CA LEU A 61 7.48 -11.98 10.71
C LEU A 61 7.01 -13.06 9.73
N ASN A 62 6.66 -14.26 10.21
CA ASN A 62 6.17 -15.35 9.37
C ASN A 62 4.82 -15.03 8.73
N VAL A 63 3.88 -14.47 9.48
CA VAL A 63 2.56 -14.05 8.94
C VAL A 63 2.74 -12.95 7.91
N PHE A 64 3.58 -11.95 8.17
CA PHE A 64 3.83 -10.86 7.21
C PHE A 64 4.56 -11.34 5.96
N THR A 65 5.51 -12.27 6.12
CA THR A 65 6.18 -12.92 4.99
C THR A 65 5.21 -13.75 4.17
N GLN A 66 4.34 -14.55 4.81
CA GLN A 66 3.29 -15.30 4.12
C GLN A 66 2.31 -14.38 3.41
N LEU A 67 1.81 -13.32 4.05
CA LEU A 67 0.91 -12.36 3.42
C LEU A 67 1.56 -11.64 2.25
N GLY A 68 2.85 -11.26 2.36
CA GLY A 68 3.59 -10.69 1.24
C GLY A 68 3.75 -11.64 0.06
N VAL A 69 3.86 -12.95 0.31
CA VAL A 69 3.94 -14.00 -0.72
C VAL A 69 2.57 -14.37 -1.29
N GLU A 70 1.53 -14.42 -0.47
CA GLU A 70 0.19 -14.90 -0.85
C GLU A 70 -0.71 -13.79 -1.42
N GLU A 71 -0.65 -12.58 -0.85
CA GLU A 71 -1.53 -11.47 -1.23
C GLU A 71 -0.79 -10.36 -1.97
N GLY A 72 0.53 -10.24 -1.79
CA GLY A 72 1.35 -9.13 -2.28
C GLY A 72 1.71 -8.13 -1.19
N LYS A 73 2.59 -7.18 -1.51
CA LYS A 73 3.02 -6.11 -0.58
C LYS A 73 2.17 -4.85 -0.75
N CYS A 74 2.07 -4.06 0.32
CA CYS A 74 1.60 -2.68 0.19
C CYS A 74 2.70 -1.86 -0.50
N GLU A 75 2.30 -0.93 -1.36
CA GLU A 75 3.23 -0.06 -2.10
C GLU A 75 2.84 1.40 -1.87
N ILE A 76 3.84 2.27 -1.72
CA ILE A 76 3.61 3.71 -1.49
C ILE A 76 4.26 4.48 -2.63
N TYR A 77 3.48 5.38 -3.23
CA TYR A 77 3.93 6.27 -4.29
C TYR A 77 3.67 7.72 -3.90
N LYS A 78 4.45 8.64 -4.46
CA LYS A 78 4.02 10.05 -4.48
C LYS A 78 2.87 10.19 -5.45
N THR A 79 1.77 10.77 -5.01
CA THR A 79 0.57 10.92 -5.86
C THR A 79 0.88 11.74 -7.11
N GLU A 80 1.77 12.74 -7.00
CA GLU A 80 2.20 13.57 -8.13
C GLU A 80 2.95 12.75 -9.19
N GLU A 81 3.90 11.90 -8.80
CA GLU A 81 4.66 11.05 -9.72
C GLU A 81 3.73 10.04 -10.43
N PHE A 82 2.76 9.51 -9.68
CA PHE A 82 1.71 8.63 -10.22
C PHE A 82 0.87 9.34 -11.29
N ILE A 83 0.40 10.56 -11.01
CA ILE A 83 -0.37 11.38 -11.97
C ILE A 83 0.48 11.72 -13.20
N ASN A 84 1.77 12.02 -13.02
CA ASN A 84 2.66 12.36 -14.13
C ASN A 84 2.82 11.19 -15.10
N ILE A 85 3.05 9.98 -14.59
CA ILE A 85 3.22 8.80 -15.46
C ILE A 85 1.92 8.43 -16.15
N ILE A 86 0.77 8.57 -15.47
CA ILE A 86 -0.53 8.45 -16.12
C ILE A 86 -0.68 9.45 -17.27
N ASN A 87 -0.23 10.69 -17.07
CA ASN A 87 -0.32 11.71 -18.11
C ASN A 87 0.62 11.45 -19.30
N GLU A 88 1.76 10.80 -19.07
CA GLU A 88 2.75 10.50 -20.09
C GLU A 88 2.42 9.23 -20.88
N GLU A 89 2.08 8.14 -20.19
CA GLU A 89 1.95 6.81 -20.79
C GLU A 89 0.52 6.50 -21.28
N MET A 90 -0.51 7.07 -20.66
CA MET A 90 -1.90 6.79 -21.08
C MET A 90 -2.29 7.60 -22.33
N THR A 91 -2.52 6.88 -23.43
CA THR A 91 -2.89 7.47 -24.71
C THR A 91 -4.37 7.90 -24.77
N PHE A 92 -5.26 7.20 -24.06
CA PHE A 92 -6.70 7.49 -24.04
C PHE A 92 -7.01 8.65 -23.09
N GLU A 93 -7.42 9.79 -23.64
CA GLU A 93 -7.66 11.01 -22.88
C GLU A 93 -8.83 10.90 -21.89
N GLU A 94 -9.89 10.18 -22.26
CA GLU A 94 -11.06 9.99 -21.39
C GLU A 94 -10.70 9.22 -20.11
N ASP A 95 -10.05 8.06 -20.27
CA ASP A 95 -9.59 7.22 -19.15
C ASP A 95 -8.59 7.97 -18.27
N ARG A 96 -7.62 8.63 -18.90
CA ARG A 96 -6.62 9.45 -18.20
C ARG A 96 -7.27 10.54 -17.37
N ALA A 97 -8.21 11.30 -17.94
CA ALA A 97 -8.88 12.39 -17.24
C ALA A 97 -9.72 11.88 -16.07
N GLU A 98 -10.39 10.73 -16.23
CA GLU A 98 -11.13 10.09 -15.15
C GLU A 98 -10.21 9.69 -13.99
N ILE A 99 -9.10 9.00 -14.28
CA ILE A 99 -8.18 8.53 -13.24
C ILE A 99 -7.54 9.72 -12.51
N VAL A 100 -7.03 10.72 -13.25
CA VAL A 100 -6.43 11.92 -12.64
C VAL A 100 -7.44 12.65 -11.78
N SER A 101 -8.71 12.72 -12.20
CA SER A 101 -9.78 13.29 -11.38
C SER A 101 -9.92 12.54 -10.06
N LYS A 102 -9.99 11.20 -10.08
CA LYS A 102 -10.11 10.37 -8.86
C LYS A 102 -8.91 10.51 -7.92
N LEU A 103 -7.69 10.59 -8.47
CA LEU A 103 -6.47 10.77 -7.67
C LEU A 103 -6.35 12.18 -7.08
N SER A 104 -7.02 13.16 -7.68
CA SER A 104 -7.04 14.54 -7.18
C SER A 104 -8.10 14.76 -6.08
N GLU A 105 -8.97 13.77 -5.82
CA GLU A 105 -9.98 13.85 -4.76
C GLU A 105 -9.37 13.64 -3.36
N ALA A 106 -9.96 14.30 -2.37
CA ALA A 106 -9.56 14.11 -0.98
C ALA A 106 -9.77 12.67 -0.50
N LYS A 107 -10.86 12.04 -0.94
CA LYS A 107 -11.15 10.64 -0.68
C LYS A 107 -10.91 9.83 -1.95
N ILE A 108 -9.74 9.22 -2.03
CA ILE A 108 -9.41 8.30 -3.12
C ILE A 108 -10.17 6.99 -2.90
N ASP A 109 -11.04 6.66 -3.85
CA ASP A 109 -11.76 5.39 -3.96
C ASP A 109 -11.54 4.87 -5.38
N PHE A 110 -10.45 4.13 -5.53
CA PHE A 110 -9.84 3.80 -6.81
C PHE A 110 -9.13 2.45 -6.69
N ASN A 111 -9.21 1.62 -7.73
CA ASN A 111 -8.47 0.36 -7.81
C ASN A 111 -7.60 0.33 -9.07
N ILE A 112 -6.31 0.04 -8.93
CA ILE A 112 -5.36 0.05 -10.05
C ILE A 112 -5.64 -1.04 -11.09
N TYR A 113 -6.17 -2.19 -10.67
CA TYR A 113 -6.41 -3.34 -11.54
C TYR A 113 -7.63 -3.12 -12.43
N ASP A 114 -8.62 -2.30 -12.00
CA ASP A 114 -9.77 -1.94 -12.82
C ASP A 114 -9.37 -1.18 -14.08
N TYR A 115 -8.20 -0.54 -14.06
CA TYR A 115 -7.64 0.26 -15.14
C TYR A 115 -6.36 -0.35 -15.74
N GLY A 116 -5.94 -1.54 -15.29
CA GLY A 116 -4.71 -2.19 -15.73
C GLY A 116 -3.44 -1.34 -15.50
N LEU A 117 -3.41 -0.57 -14.40
CA LEU A 117 -2.27 0.31 -14.12
C LEU A 117 -1.08 -0.43 -13.48
N ASP A 118 -1.24 -1.66 -13.03
CA ASP A 118 -0.20 -2.45 -12.37
C ASP A 118 1.10 -2.52 -13.18
N GLU A 119 1.01 -2.71 -14.50
CA GLU A 119 2.19 -2.71 -15.38
C GLU A 119 2.85 -1.33 -15.48
N LEU A 120 2.04 -0.25 -15.47
CA LEU A 120 2.50 1.13 -15.52
C LEU A 120 3.18 1.55 -14.20
N LEU A 121 2.71 0.99 -13.08
CA LEU A 121 3.25 1.26 -11.75
C LEU A 121 4.61 0.62 -11.48
N ALA A 122 4.93 -0.48 -12.16
CA ALA A 122 6.23 -1.13 -12.05
C ALA A 122 7.42 -0.22 -12.44
N HIS A 123 7.16 0.92 -13.09
CA HIS A 123 8.16 1.90 -13.50
C HIS A 123 8.32 3.07 -12.50
N ILE A 124 7.44 3.19 -11.51
CA ILE A 124 7.49 4.28 -10.53
C ILE A 124 8.42 3.90 -9.39
N GLN A 125 9.25 4.84 -8.95
CA GLN A 125 10.03 4.64 -7.74
C GLN A 125 9.09 4.64 -6.53
N GLU A 126 8.94 3.48 -5.90
CA GLU A 126 8.26 3.37 -4.61
C GLU A 126 8.98 4.23 -3.56
N VAL A 127 8.21 4.92 -2.71
CA VAL A 127 8.75 5.60 -1.53
C VAL A 127 9.18 4.53 -0.54
N GLU A 128 10.48 4.36 -0.32
CA GLU A 128 10.98 3.45 0.73
C GLU A 128 10.46 3.89 2.11
N TYR A 129 9.72 3.02 2.79
CA TYR A 129 9.07 3.35 4.06
C TYR A 129 9.30 2.33 5.17
N MET A 130 9.93 1.19 4.85
CA MET A 130 10.31 0.22 5.87
C MET A 130 11.73 0.55 6.36
N GLU A 131 11.83 1.00 7.62
CA GLU A 131 12.99 0.59 8.40
C GLU A 131 12.95 -0.95 8.45
N ASP A 132 14.09 -1.61 8.25
CA ASP A 132 14.21 -3.06 8.35
C ASP A 132 13.52 -3.55 9.62
N PHE A 133 12.31 -4.10 9.49
CA PHE A 133 11.65 -4.77 10.59
C PHE A 133 12.47 -6.02 10.88
N GLY A 134 13.28 -5.95 11.94
CA GLY A 134 14.23 -7.00 12.30
C GLY A 134 15.68 -6.56 12.33
N ASP A 135 15.99 -5.27 12.36
CA ASP A 135 17.32 -4.86 12.80
C ASP A 135 17.50 -5.39 14.23
N LYS A 136 18.29 -6.45 14.35
CA LYS A 136 18.56 -7.10 15.62
C LYS A 136 19.02 -6.00 16.55
N VAL A 137 18.23 -5.74 17.59
CA VAL A 137 18.76 -5.13 18.81
C VAL A 137 19.80 -6.13 19.32
N ARG A 138 21.03 -6.04 18.79
CA ARG A 138 22.22 -6.68 19.32
C ARG A 138 22.51 -5.96 20.63
N GLY A 139 21.79 -6.35 21.67
CA GLY A 139 22.25 -6.26 23.05
C GLY A 139 23.19 -7.41 23.36
#